data_AF-A0A507FNY0-F1
#
_entry.id   AF-A0A507FNY0-F1
#
_cell.length_a   1.000
_cell.length_b   1.000
_cell.length_c   1.000
_cell.angle_alpha   90.00
_cell.angle_beta   90.00
_cell.angle_gamma   90.00
#
_symmetry.space_group_name_H-M   'P 1'
#
loop_
_entity.id
_entity.type
_entity.pdbx_description
1 polymer ?
#
loop_
_entity_poly.entity_id
_entity_poly.type
_entity_poly.pdbx_seq_one_letter_code
_entity_poly.pdbx_strand_id
1 'polypeptide(L)'
;MNISSTCSLHALSGYSFGVKDAQLDEDHSNAQRMARLHSEFTTMGMRRTVEAVLLVHEHGHPHVLMLQIANGFFRLPGDTLKPGEDEMEGLKRALSDKLAPPADVNVPGGPTIDTTWDVIELLGTWWRPNFESYMLNHLQSQKYCQGYDSNPIPNSSRNNEPRFASQSSFTGSLLK
;
A
#
# COMPACT_ATOMS: atom_id res chain seq x y z
N MET A 1 -2.64 -29.52 -4.42
CA MET A 1 -1.90 -29.25 -5.67
C MET A 1 -1.19 -27.94 -5.46
N ASN A 2 0.14 -27.93 -5.45
CA ASN A 2 0.90 -26.71 -5.22
C ASN A 2 1.01 -25.97 -6.55
N ILE A 3 0.23 -24.90 -6.71
CA ILE A 3 0.29 -24.04 -7.88
C ILE A 3 1.48 -23.12 -7.63
N SER A 4 2.59 -23.29 -8.35
CA SER A 4 3.68 -22.32 -8.24
C SER A 4 3.27 -21.05 -8.98
N SER A 5 2.79 -20.05 -8.26
CA SER A 5 2.59 -18.70 -8.78
C SER A 5 3.96 -18.13 -9.18
N THR A 6 4.08 -17.64 -10.41
CA THR A 6 5.31 -17.00 -10.89
C THR A 6 5.01 -15.51 -11.04
N CYS A 7 5.83 -14.65 -10.43
CA CYS A 7 5.69 -13.20 -10.48
C CYS A 7 6.93 -12.58 -11.14
N SER A 8 6.72 -11.72 -12.13
CA SER A 8 7.78 -10.95 -12.77
C SER A 8 8.13 -9.73 -11.93
N LEU A 9 9.42 -9.57 -11.62
CA LEU A 9 9.93 -8.38 -10.93
C LEU A 9 10.58 -7.44 -11.93
N HIS A 10 10.40 -6.14 -11.73
CA HIS A 10 11.08 -5.11 -12.50
C HIS A 10 12.15 -4.41 -11.65
N ALA A 11 13.15 -3.85 -12.33
CA ALA A 11 14.26 -3.19 -11.68
C ALA A 11 13.78 -1.93 -10.93
N LEU A 12 14.27 -1.72 -9.70
CA LEU A 12 13.95 -0.54 -8.90
C LEU A 12 14.20 0.78 -9.65
N SER A 13 15.23 0.82 -10.50
CA SER A 13 15.58 1.98 -11.32
C SER A 13 14.53 2.37 -12.36
N GLY A 14 13.56 1.49 -12.65
CA GLY A 14 12.44 1.78 -13.55
C GLY A 14 11.28 2.51 -12.88
N TYR A 15 11.36 2.78 -11.58
CA TYR A 15 10.34 3.46 -10.80
C TYR A 15 10.81 4.83 -10.35
N SER A 16 9.91 5.80 -10.36
CA SER A 16 10.14 7.13 -9.80
C SER A 16 9.33 7.35 -8.53
N PHE A 17 9.95 8.01 -7.55
CA PHE A 17 9.36 8.27 -6.24
C PHE A 17 9.20 9.77 -6.01
N GLY A 18 7.95 10.21 -5.89
CA GLY A 18 7.56 11.57 -5.52
C GLY A 18 7.13 11.67 -4.07
N VAL A 19 6.98 12.91 -3.61
CA VAL A 19 6.50 13.25 -2.27
C VAL A 19 5.07 13.76 -2.36
N LYS A 20 4.21 13.31 -1.46
CA LYS A 20 2.86 13.87 -1.22
C LYS A 20 2.85 14.72 0.04
N ASP A 21 1.84 15.59 0.14
CA ASP A 21 1.61 16.40 1.35
C ASP A 21 1.40 15.53 2.58
N ALA A 22 1.97 15.95 3.71
CA ALA A 22 1.86 15.23 4.97
C ALA A 22 0.40 15.14 5.44
N GLN A 23 -0.08 13.93 5.72
CA GLN A 23 -1.32 13.74 6.50
C GLN A 23 -1.06 14.03 7.98
N LEU A 24 -1.97 14.77 8.59
CA LEU A 24 -2.01 14.95 10.03
C LEU A 24 -2.46 13.64 10.69
N ASP A 25 -1.80 13.26 11.78
CA ASP A 25 -2.27 12.16 12.63
C ASP A 25 -3.66 12.51 13.17
N GLU A 26 -4.60 11.56 13.07
CA GLU A 26 -5.99 11.75 13.53
C GLU A 26 -6.10 11.89 15.05
N ASP A 27 -5.17 11.29 15.82
CA ASP A 27 -5.25 11.22 17.27
C ASP A 27 -4.05 11.91 17.94
N HIS A 28 -4.30 12.77 18.92
CA HIS A 28 -3.24 13.47 19.66
C HIS A 28 -2.55 12.60 20.72
N SER A 29 -3.10 11.41 21.04
CA SER A 29 -2.52 10.48 22.01
C SER A 29 -2.96 9.04 21.80
N ASN A 30 -2.17 8.09 22.31
CA ASN A 30 -2.51 6.66 22.32
C ASN A 30 -3.81 6.37 23.09
N ALA A 31 -4.13 7.15 24.13
CA ALA A 31 -5.35 6.99 24.90
C ALA A 31 -6.60 7.35 24.08
N GLN A 32 -6.55 8.46 23.34
CA GLN A 32 -7.63 8.86 22.43
C GLN A 32 -7.81 7.85 21.30
N ARG A 33 -6.70 7.40 20.71
CA ARG A 33 -6.71 6.32 19.71
C ARG A 33 -7.38 5.05 20.24
N MET A 34 -7.04 4.63 21.45
CA MET A 34 -7.63 3.45 22.09
C MET A 34 -9.14 3.63 22.30
N ALA A 35 -9.57 4.77 22.85
CA ALA A 35 -10.99 5.06 23.09
C ALA A 35 -11.80 5.05 21.78
N ARG A 36 -11.25 5.64 20.71
CA ARG A 36 -11.85 5.61 19.37
C ARG A 36 -11.98 4.19 18.85
N LEU A 37 -10.92 3.38 18.93
CA LEU A 37 -10.94 1.98 18.48
C LEU A 37 -11.97 1.14 19.24
N HIS A 38 -12.13 1.34 20.55
CA HIS A 38 -13.19 0.68 21.33
C HIS A 38 -14.59 1.11 20.90
N SER A 39 -14.79 2.40 20.64
CA SER A 39 -16.06 2.95 20.17
C SER A 39 -16.42 2.43 18.77
N GLU A 40 -15.46 2.44 17.84
CA GLU A 40 -15.59 1.88 16.50
C GLU A 40 -15.93 0.38 16.57
N PHE A 41 -15.26 -0.37 17.44
CA PHE A 41 -15.56 -1.80 17.60
C PHE A 41 -16.97 -2.06 18.12
N THR A 42 -17.44 -1.24 19.08
CA THR A 42 -18.79 -1.39 19.65
C THR A 42 -19.88 -1.07 18.61
N THR A 43 -19.61 -0.14 17.69
CA THR A 43 -20.59 0.34 16.71
C THR A 43 -20.58 -0.43 15.40
N MET A 44 -19.39 -0.76 14.88
CA MET A 44 -19.20 -1.35 13.55
C MET A 44 -18.64 -2.79 13.62
N GLY A 45 -18.30 -3.27 14.82
CA GLY A 45 -17.71 -4.58 15.00
C GLY A 45 -16.23 -4.62 14.60
N MET A 46 -15.81 -5.77 14.07
CA MET A 46 -14.41 -6.01 13.77
C MET A 46 -13.87 -5.10 12.65
N ARG A 47 -12.71 -4.48 12.90
CA ARG A 47 -12.02 -3.67 11.89
C ARG A 47 -11.39 -4.58 10.84
N ARG A 48 -11.61 -4.29 9.56
CA ARG A 48 -10.97 -5.00 8.44
C ARG A 48 -9.93 -4.09 7.79
N THR A 49 -8.76 -4.64 7.48
CA THR A 49 -7.69 -3.90 6.78
C THR A 49 -7.12 -4.75 5.66
N VAL A 50 -6.60 -4.08 4.64
CA VAL A 50 -5.89 -4.71 3.53
C VAL A 50 -4.55 -4.01 3.34
N GLU A 51 -3.52 -4.80 3.06
CA GLU A 51 -2.16 -4.34 2.85
C GLU A 51 -1.59 -5.00 1.59
N ALA A 52 -0.83 -4.24 0.78
CA ALA A 52 -0.10 -4.79 -0.36
C ALA A 52 1.38 -5.00 -0.03
N VAL A 53 1.93 -6.07 -0.59
CA VAL A 53 3.36 -6.34 -0.69
C VAL A 53 3.74 -6.04 -2.13
N LEU A 54 4.40 -4.89 -2.33
CA LEU A 54 4.92 -4.47 -3.62
C LEU A 54 6.35 -4.98 -3.76
N LEU A 55 6.63 -5.70 -4.84
CA LEU A 55 7.93 -6.30 -5.10
C LEU A 55 8.64 -5.64 -6.28
N VAL A 56 9.93 -5.39 -6.09
CA VAL A 56 10.87 -4.96 -7.15
C VAL A 56 12.14 -5.78 -7.02
N HIS A 57 13.06 -5.67 -7.98
CA HIS A 57 14.41 -6.20 -7.81
C HIS A 57 15.48 -5.11 -7.93
N GLU A 58 16.56 -5.29 -7.19
CA GLU A 58 17.79 -4.51 -7.36
C GLU A 58 18.95 -5.50 -7.41
N HIS A 59 19.79 -5.41 -8.44
CA HIS A 59 20.91 -6.33 -8.65
C HIS A 59 20.54 -7.84 -8.59
N GLY A 60 19.35 -8.20 -9.04
CA GLY A 60 18.86 -9.60 -9.04
C GLY A 60 18.31 -10.08 -7.70
N HIS A 61 18.21 -9.21 -6.69
CA HIS A 61 17.63 -9.53 -5.38
C HIS A 61 16.23 -8.91 -5.23
N PRO A 62 15.23 -9.68 -4.76
CA PRO A 62 13.89 -9.16 -4.52
C PRO A 62 13.87 -8.21 -3.31
N HIS A 63 13.12 -7.12 -3.42
CA HIS A 63 12.93 -6.12 -2.38
C HIS A 63 11.45 -5.83 -2.19
N VAL A 64 11.04 -5.63 -0.93
CA VAL A 64 9.69 -5.18 -0.58
C VAL A 64 9.71 -3.67 -0.41
N LEU A 65 8.82 -2.96 -1.10
CA LEU A 65 8.62 -1.53 -0.87
C LEU A 65 7.75 -1.32 0.37
N MET A 66 8.25 -0.51 1.29
CA MET A 66 7.55 -0.14 2.52
C MET A 66 7.50 1.39 2.68
N LEU A 67 6.48 1.85 3.40
CA LEU A 67 6.31 3.24 3.79
C LEU A 67 7.01 3.48 5.12
N GLN A 68 7.98 4.40 5.14
CA GLN A 68 8.66 4.83 6.36
C GLN A 68 7.88 5.95 7.06
N ILE A 69 7.19 5.63 8.15
CA ILE A 69 6.40 6.63 8.91
C ILE A 69 7.29 7.40 9.88
N ALA A 70 8.25 6.72 10.49
CA ALA A 70 9.24 7.30 11.40
C ALA A 70 10.55 6.50 11.33
N ASN A 71 11.59 6.97 12.01
CA ASN A 71 12.84 6.23 12.08
C ASN A 71 12.61 4.85 12.71
N GLY A 72 12.96 3.78 11.99
CA GLY A 72 12.74 2.40 12.42
C GLY A 72 11.28 1.93 12.42
N PHE A 73 10.33 2.71 11.88
CA PHE A 73 8.92 2.33 11.84
C PHE A 73 8.40 2.31 10.40
N PHE A 74 8.08 1.11 9.94
CA PHE A 74 7.70 0.82 8.56
C PHE A 74 6.31 0.18 8.51
N ARG A 75 5.57 0.48 7.44
CA ARG A 75 4.29 -0.15 7.16
C ARG A 75 4.19 -0.55 5.70
N LEU A 76 3.38 -1.57 5.44
CA LEU A 76 2.95 -1.87 4.09
C LEU A 76 1.94 -0.81 3.63
N PRO A 77 1.90 -0.48 2.33
CA PRO A 77 0.84 0.35 1.79
C PRO A 77 -0.50 -0.40 1.89
N GLY A 78 -1.54 0.30 2.35
CA GLY A 78 -2.82 -0.31 2.68
C GLY A 78 -3.68 0.62 3.51
N ASP A 79 -4.92 0.22 3.76
CA ASP A 79 -5.82 0.97 4.62
C ASP A 79 -6.94 0.08 5.20
N THR A 80 -7.78 0.71 6.01
CA THR A 80 -8.99 0.13 6.59
C THR A 80 -10.10 0.10 5.56
N LEU A 81 -10.84 -1.01 5.56
CA LEU A 81 -12.01 -1.18 4.72
C LEU A 81 -13.23 -0.55 5.36
N LYS A 82 -14.09 0.03 4.52
CA LYS A 82 -15.42 0.49 4.94
C LYS A 82 -16.32 -0.72 5.24
N PRO A 83 -17.37 -0.56 6.06
CA PRO A 83 -18.34 -1.63 6.29
C PRO A 83 -18.92 -2.14 4.96
N GLY A 84 -18.78 -3.45 4.72
CA GLY A 84 -19.26 -4.10 3.49
C GLY A 84 -18.41 -3.86 2.24
N GLU A 85 -17.29 -3.14 2.34
CA GLU A 85 -16.38 -2.93 1.20
C GLU A 85 -15.70 -4.25 0.81
N ASP A 86 -15.56 -4.47 -0.50
CA ASP A 86 -14.79 -5.58 -1.04
C ASP A 86 -13.30 -5.39 -0.77
N GLU A 87 -12.59 -6.47 -0.47
CA GLU A 87 -11.19 -6.42 -0.07
C GLU A 87 -10.28 -6.00 -1.22
N MET A 88 -10.59 -6.46 -2.43
CA MET A 88 -9.81 -6.15 -3.62
C MET A 88 -10.00 -4.68 -4.00
N GLU A 89 -11.25 -4.23 -4.10
CA GLU A 89 -11.55 -2.85 -4.45
C GLU A 89 -11.07 -1.86 -3.38
N GLY A 90 -11.20 -2.21 -2.09
CA GLY A 90 -10.66 -1.42 -1.01
C GLY A 90 -9.13 -1.33 -1.03
N LEU A 91 -8.43 -2.39 -1.43
CA LEU A 91 -6.98 -2.37 -1.59
C LEU A 91 -6.57 -1.45 -2.75
N LYS A 92 -7.19 -1.57 -3.93
CA LYS A 92 -6.89 -0.71 -5.08
C LYS A 92 -7.14 0.76 -4.76
N ARG A 93 -8.23 1.05 -4.03
CA ARG A 93 -8.51 2.41 -3.51
C ARG A 93 -7.39 2.88 -2.58
N ALA A 94 -7.04 2.10 -1.58
CA ALA A 94 -5.99 2.44 -0.62
C ALA A 94 -4.64 2.71 -1.30
N LEU A 95 -4.27 1.88 -2.28
CA LEU A 95 -3.04 2.07 -3.05
C LEU A 95 -3.07 3.34 -3.90
N SER A 96 -4.20 3.64 -4.53
CA SER A 96 -4.38 4.88 -5.29
C SER A 96 -4.22 6.10 -4.38
N ASP A 97 -4.93 6.10 -3.24
CA ASP A 97 -4.89 7.19 -2.27
C ASP A 97 -3.47 7.40 -1.73
N LYS A 98 -2.76 6.32 -1.38
CA LYS A 98 -1.43 6.39 -0.77
C LYS A 98 -0.30 6.60 -1.77
N LEU A 99 -0.37 6.04 -2.98
CA LEU A 99 0.77 5.93 -3.89
C LEU A 99 0.57 6.56 -5.28
N ALA A 100 -0.66 6.79 -5.75
CA ALA A 100 -0.84 7.41 -7.07
C ALA A 100 -0.30 8.85 -7.08
N PRO A 101 0.28 9.34 -8.18
CA PRO A 101 0.72 10.73 -8.30
C PRO A 101 -0.44 11.70 -8.02
N PRO A 102 -0.17 12.87 -7.43
CA PRO A 102 -1.19 13.92 -7.35
C PRO A 102 -1.68 14.26 -8.76
N ALA A 103 -2.99 14.43 -8.93
CA ALA A 103 -3.57 14.84 -10.20
C ALA A 103 -2.95 16.17 -10.62
N ASP A 104 -2.37 16.22 -11.82
CA ASP A 104 -1.79 17.46 -12.33
C ASP A 104 -2.93 18.41 -12.70
N VAL A 105 -3.25 19.32 -11.79
CA VAL A 105 -4.34 20.30 -11.90
C VAL A 105 -4.14 21.24 -13.10
N ASN A 106 -2.94 21.29 -13.67
CA ASN A 106 -2.57 22.20 -14.76
C ASN A 106 -2.76 21.60 -16.16
N VAL A 107 -3.18 20.34 -16.28
CA VAL A 107 -3.45 19.71 -17.59
C VAL A 107 -4.91 19.23 -17.65
N PRO A 108 -5.85 20.05 -18.16
CA PRO A 108 -7.21 19.60 -18.44
C PRO A 108 -7.15 18.48 -19.49
N GLY A 109 -7.51 17.25 -19.09
CA GLY A 109 -7.37 16.06 -19.96
C GLY A 109 -5.94 15.50 -20.05
N GLY A 110 -5.05 15.89 -19.12
CA GLY A 110 -3.75 15.26 -18.98
C GLY A 110 -3.89 13.77 -18.66
N PRO A 111 -2.83 12.96 -18.87
CA PRO A 111 -2.90 11.54 -18.59
C PRO A 111 -3.22 11.39 -17.11
N THR A 112 -4.49 11.08 -16.81
CA THR A 112 -4.80 10.30 -15.63
C THR A 112 -3.97 9.04 -15.85
N ILE A 113 -2.83 8.95 -15.16
CA ILE A 113 -2.08 7.70 -15.15
C ILE A 113 -3.10 6.72 -14.58
N ASP A 114 -3.68 5.92 -15.48
CA ASP A 114 -4.66 4.92 -15.13
C ASP A 114 -3.91 3.95 -14.24
N THR A 115 -4.02 4.19 -12.93
CA THR A 115 -3.24 3.46 -11.92
C THR A 115 -4.02 2.19 -11.67
N THR A 116 -4.16 1.37 -12.71
CA THR A 116 -4.80 0.07 -12.62
C THR A 116 -3.86 -0.82 -11.83
N TRP A 117 -4.23 -1.03 -10.56
CA TRP A 117 -3.53 -1.93 -9.67
C TRP A 117 -3.88 -3.37 -10.03
N ASP A 118 -2.91 -4.11 -10.57
CA ASP A 118 -3.02 -5.56 -10.77
C ASP A 118 -2.59 -6.30 -9.51
N VAL A 119 -3.49 -7.08 -8.93
CA VAL A 119 -3.27 -7.78 -7.66
C VAL A 119 -3.24 -9.26 -7.94
N ILE A 120 -2.11 -9.90 -7.63
CA ILE A 120 -1.82 -11.26 -8.09
C ILE A 120 -2.47 -12.29 -7.17
N GLU A 121 -2.09 -12.30 -5.89
CA GLU A 121 -2.52 -13.35 -4.96
C GLU A 121 -2.57 -12.89 -3.51
N LEU A 122 -3.34 -13.62 -2.71
CA LEU A 122 -3.41 -13.48 -1.26
C LEU A 122 -2.23 -14.25 -0.61
N LEU A 123 -1.33 -13.51 0.03
CA LEU A 123 -0.17 -14.05 0.75
C LEU A 123 -0.53 -14.58 2.14
N GLY A 124 -1.63 -14.08 2.73
CA GLY A 124 -2.16 -14.65 3.97
C GLY A 124 -3.18 -13.77 4.68
N THR A 125 -3.56 -14.20 5.86
CA THR A 125 -4.50 -13.48 6.73
C THR A 125 -4.00 -13.47 8.17
N TRP A 126 -3.99 -12.28 8.78
CA TRP A 126 -3.55 -12.07 10.14
C TRP A 126 -4.74 -11.69 10.99
N TRP A 127 -4.83 -12.29 12.18
CA TRP A 127 -5.87 -12.04 13.18
C TRP A 127 -5.26 -11.51 14.46
N ARG A 128 -5.92 -10.52 15.07
CA ARG A 128 -5.50 -9.94 16.36
C ARG A 128 -6.67 -10.01 17.36
N PRO A 129 -6.55 -10.82 18.43
CA PRO A 129 -7.67 -11.08 19.34
C PRO A 129 -7.83 -10.04 20.47
N ASN A 130 -6.80 -9.22 20.75
CA ASN A 130 -6.76 -8.34 21.93
C ASN A 130 -6.51 -6.87 21.56
N PHE A 131 -6.96 -5.96 22.44
CA PHE A 131 -6.59 -4.54 22.42
C PHE A 131 -5.24 -4.32 23.15
N GLU A 132 -4.10 -4.43 22.46
CA GLU A 132 -2.77 -4.12 23.03
C GLU A 132 -2.14 -2.82 22.51
N SER A 133 -1.72 -1.94 23.43
CA SER A 133 -1.25 -0.55 23.22
C SER A 133 -0.17 -0.32 22.17
N TYR A 134 0.72 -1.29 21.91
CA TYR A 134 1.80 -1.14 20.92
C TYR A 134 1.43 -1.62 19.52
N MET A 135 0.34 -2.37 19.38
CA MET A 135 -0.09 -2.93 18.11
C MET A 135 -1.60 -3.20 18.08
N LEU A 136 -2.39 -2.14 18.31
CA LEU A 136 -3.85 -2.24 18.26
C LEU A 136 -4.34 -2.35 16.84
N ASN A 137 -5.10 -3.42 16.60
CA ASN A 137 -6.38 -3.39 15.88
C ASN A 137 -6.91 -4.84 15.90
N HIS A 138 -8.24 -5.05 15.98
CA HIS A 138 -8.88 -6.36 15.82
C HIS A 138 -8.96 -6.65 14.33
N LEU A 139 -7.82 -6.90 13.71
CA LEU A 139 -7.73 -6.96 12.26
C LEU A 139 -7.88 -8.37 11.80
N GLN A 140 -8.75 -8.55 10.83
CA GLN A 140 -8.38 -9.36 9.69
C GLN A 140 -7.54 -8.46 8.77
N SER A 141 -6.23 -8.70 8.71
CA SER A 141 -5.37 -8.08 7.69
C SER A 141 -5.09 -9.10 6.61
N GLN A 142 -5.36 -8.74 5.37
CA GLN A 142 -4.98 -9.54 4.22
C GLN A 142 -3.81 -8.89 3.51
N LYS A 143 -2.78 -9.69 3.24
CA LYS A 143 -1.59 -9.23 2.52
C LYS A 143 -1.66 -9.76 1.10
N TYR A 144 -1.57 -8.88 0.12
CA TYR A 144 -1.61 -9.27 -1.28
C TYR A 144 -0.27 -9.04 -1.97
N CYS A 145 0.15 -9.94 -2.86
CA CYS A 145 1.28 -9.69 -3.76
C CYS A 145 0.80 -8.88 -4.95
N GLN A 146 1.56 -7.84 -5.29
CA GLN A 146 1.34 -7.08 -6.50
C GLN A 146 2.64 -7.02 -7.31
N GLY A 147 2.59 -7.63 -8.49
CA GLY A 147 3.56 -7.43 -9.55
C GLY A 147 3.02 -6.37 -10.48
N TYR A 148 3.87 -5.40 -10.85
CA TYR A 148 3.47 -4.34 -11.75
C TYR A 148 3.91 -4.71 -13.16
N ASP A 149 3.00 -5.25 -13.98
CA ASP A 149 3.26 -5.41 -15.41
C ASP A 149 3.01 -4.05 -16.09
N SER A 150 4.05 -3.21 -16.13
CA SER A 150 4.04 -2.11 -17.09
C SER A 150 4.08 -2.74 -18.48
N ASN A 151 2.91 -2.82 -19.12
CA ASN A 151 2.77 -3.10 -20.55
C ASN A 151 3.92 -2.38 -21.29
N PRO A 152 4.76 -3.06 -22.11
CA PRO A 152 5.96 -2.45 -22.67
C PRO A 152 5.57 -1.23 -23.50
N ILE A 153 5.84 -0.05 -22.96
CA ILE A 153 5.58 1.23 -23.62
C ILE A 153 6.56 1.29 -24.81
N PRO A 154 6.08 1.43 -26.06
CA PRO A 154 6.98 1.57 -27.20
C PRO A 154 7.90 2.78 -26.99
N ASN A 155 9.19 2.58 -27.33
CA ASN A 155 10.38 3.39 -27.03
C ASN A 155 10.38 4.91 -27.39
N SER A 156 9.24 5.59 -27.52
CA SER A 156 9.16 7.01 -27.87
C SER A 156 8.65 7.94 -26.78
N SER A 157 8.42 7.46 -25.54
CA SER A 157 7.79 8.28 -24.49
C SER A 157 8.55 8.18 -23.16
N ARG A 158 9.69 8.88 -23.03
CA ARG A 158 10.48 8.99 -21.78
C ARG A 158 9.74 9.59 -20.57
N ASN A 159 8.45 9.92 -20.70
CA ASN A 159 7.69 10.62 -19.66
C ASN A 159 6.71 9.74 -18.86
N ASN A 160 6.55 8.45 -19.23
CA ASN A 160 5.58 7.54 -18.62
C ASN A 160 6.24 6.42 -17.78
N GLU A 161 7.27 6.76 -17.00
CA GLU A 161 7.75 5.84 -15.95
C GLU A 161 6.65 5.65 -14.90
N PRO A 162 6.47 4.44 -14.33
CA PRO A 162 5.58 4.26 -13.20
C PRO A 162 6.02 5.16 -12.05
N ARG A 163 5.10 6.03 -11.63
CA ARG A 163 5.34 7.06 -10.62
C ARG A 163 4.59 6.69 -9.36
N PHE A 164 5.34 6.43 -8.29
CA PHE A 164 4.77 6.36 -6.95
C PHE A 164 4.98 7.71 -6.27
N ALA A 165 3.95 8.26 -5.64
CA ALA A 165 4.08 9.41 -4.78
C ALA A 165 3.53 9.05 -3.41
N SER A 166 4.37 9.13 -2.39
CA SER A 166 4.00 8.80 -1.01
C SER A 166 4.33 9.96 -0.08
N GLN A 167 3.59 10.07 1.01
CA GLN A 167 3.82 11.04 2.08
C GLN A 167 4.99 10.62 2.98
N SER A 168 5.34 9.34 2.90
CA SER A 168 6.42 8.68 3.62
C SER A 168 7.51 8.28 2.64
N SER A 169 8.77 8.41 3.03
CA SER A 169 9.90 7.92 2.22
C SER A 169 9.74 6.43 1.95
N PHE A 170 10.00 6.02 0.71
CA PHE A 170 10.15 4.61 0.38
C PHE A 170 11.52 4.14 0.85
N THR A 171 11.55 3.01 1.53
CA THR A 171 12.80 2.31 1.81
C THR A 171 12.67 0.86 1.35
N GLY A 172 13.61 0.40 0.51
CA GLY A 172 13.77 -1.02 0.24
C GLY A 172 14.41 -1.68 1.46
N SER A 173 13.70 -2.61 2.10
CA SER A 173 14.32 -3.46 3.12
C SER A 173 14.78 -4.76 2.45
N LEU A 174 16.07 -5.09 2.59
CA LEU A 174 16.54 -6.44 2.30
C LEU A 174 15.94 -7.39 3.33
N LEU A 175 15.10 -8.32 2.90
CA LEU A 175 14.88 -9.56 3.65
C LEU A 175 16.18 -10.37 3.53
N LYS A 176 17.05 -10.27 4.54
CA LYS A 176 18.24 -11.12 4.68
C LYS A 176 17.88 -12.45 5.31
#